data_AF-A0A0A0KUJ7-F1
#
_entry.id   AF-A0A0A0KUJ7-F1
#
_cell.length_a   1.000
_cell.length_b   1.000
_cell.length_c   1.000
_cell.angle_alpha   90.00
_cell.angle_beta   90.00
_cell.angle_gamma   90.00
#
_symmetry.space_group_name_H-M   'P 1'
#
loop_
_entity.id
_entity.type
_entity.pdbx_description
1 polymer ?
#
loop_
_entity_poly.entity_id
_entity_poly.type
_entity_poly.pdbx_seq_one_letter_code
_entity_poly.pdbx_strand_id
1 'polypeptide(L)' 'MDRYMSKTSLMIAKPMIKSGFQMTKGLGKNNQGGSELFSLPKAKEKFGLGFKPMAFDWEKVRAKKKKKETHDLRDAK' A
#
# COMPACT_ATOMS: atom_id res chain seq x y z
N MET A 1 7.68 2.57 31.69
CA MET A 1 7.21 2.68 30.30
C MET A 1 7.44 4.11 29.84
N ASP A 2 8.64 4.41 29.36
CA ASP A 2 8.98 5.75 28.89
C ASP A 2 8.26 6.03 27.57
N ARG A 3 7.16 6.78 27.68
CA ARG A 3 6.25 7.16 26.60
C ARG A 3 6.79 8.37 25.84
N TYR A 4 7.97 8.27 25.25
CA TYR A 4 8.46 9.35 24.41
C TYR A 4 7.90 9.21 22.99
N MET A 5 6.85 9.97 22.68
CA MET A 5 6.39 10.14 21.30
C MET A 5 7.48 10.81 20.47
N SER A 6 7.64 10.39 19.21
CA SER A 6 8.61 11.03 18.31
C SER A 6 8.29 12.54 18.16
N LYS A 7 9.31 13.36 17.92
CA LYS A 7 9.10 14.81 17.66
C LYS A 7 8.09 15.03 16.53
N THR A 8 8.17 14.21 15.48
CA THR A 8 7.24 14.24 14.34
C THR A 8 5.81 13.89 14.76
N SER A 9 5.62 12.83 15.54
CA SER A 9 4.29 12.46 16.06
C SER A 9 3.69 13.59 16.90
N LEU A 10 4.52 14.26 17.71
CA LEU A 10 4.06 15.38 18.54
C LEU A 10 3.70 16.63 17.72
N MET A 11 4.47 16.93 16.66
CA MET A 11 4.18 18.03 15.73
C MET A 11 2.84 17.86 15.03
N ILE A 12 2.45 16.62 14.74
CA ILE A 12 1.17 16.31 14.07
C ILE A 12 0.03 16.24 15.08
N ALA A 13 0.19 15.50 16.18
CA ALA A 13 -0.89 15.25 17.12
C ALA A 13 -1.36 16.51 17.88
N LYS A 14 -0.44 17.38 18.30
CA LYS A 14 -0.78 18.61 19.05
C LYS A 14 -1.77 19.52 18.32
N PRO A 15 -1.52 19.96 17.07
CA PRO A 15 -2.46 20.81 16.36
C PRO A 15 -3.77 20.10 16.03
N MET A 16 -3.74 18.80 15.72
CA MET A 16 -4.97 18.02 15.47
C MET A 16 -5.90 18.00 16.68
N ILE A 17 -5.36 17.70 17.87
CA ILE A 17 -6.16 17.71 19.11
C ILE A 17 -6.67 19.12 19.40
N LYS A 18 -5.83 20.15 19.23
CA LYS A 18 -6.23 21.55 19.42
C LYS A 18 -7.35 21.99 18.46
N SER A 19 -7.38 21.44 17.25
CA SER A 19 -8.44 21.70 16.27
C SER A 19 -9.72 20.87 16.49
N GLY A 20 -9.81 20.10 17.58
CA GLY A 20 -11.00 19.31 17.91
C GLY A 20 -11.05 17.92 17.28
N PHE A 21 -9.91 17.36 16.83
CA PHE A 21 -9.86 15.98 16.35
C PHE A 21 -10.33 14.99 17.44
N GLN A 22 -11.12 14.00 17.03
CA GLN A 22 -11.61 12.92 17.89
C GLN A 22 -11.15 11.57 17.34
N MET A 23 -10.41 10.80 18.14
CA MET A 23 -9.69 9.61 17.69
C MET A 23 -10.59 8.50 17.11
N THR A 24 -11.86 8.46 17.50
CA THR A 24 -12.82 7.45 17.05
C THR A 24 -13.75 7.94 15.94
N LYS A 25 -13.59 9.18 15.48
CA LYS A 25 -14.45 9.78 14.46
C LYS A 25 -13.68 10.18 13.21
N GLY A 26 -14.43 10.35 12.13
CA GLY A 26 -13.91 10.89 10.88
C GLY A 26 -13.54 12.36 10.94
N LEU A 27 -12.88 12.82 9.88
CA LEU A 27 -12.63 14.25 9.65
C LEU A 27 -13.81 14.94 8.96
N GLY A 28 -13.76 16.27 8.86
CA GLY A 28 -14.78 17.10 8.19
C GLY A 28 -15.71 17.82 9.16
N LYS A 29 -16.53 18.75 8.64
CA LYS A 29 -17.39 19.63 9.44
C LYS A 29 -18.26 18.89 10.48
N ASN A 30 -18.74 17.71 10.12
CA ASN A 30 -19.62 16.88 10.95
C ASN A 30 -18.99 15.53 11.31
N ASN A 31 -17.66 15.40 11.23
CA ASN A 31 -16.93 14.13 11.41
C ASN A 31 -17.34 13.00 10.44
N GLN A 32 -17.72 13.38 9.21
CA GLN A 32 -18.28 12.47 8.20
C GLN A 32 -17.24 11.63 7.44
N GLY A 33 -15.95 11.93 7.59
CA GLY A 33 -14.87 11.15 6.96
C GLY A 33 -14.79 9.73 7.51
N GLY A 34 -14.03 8.87 6.85
CA GLY A 34 -13.68 7.57 7.42
C GLY A 34 -12.82 7.76 8.67
N SER A 35 -13.13 7.04 9.75
CA SER A 35 -12.27 6.92 10.95
C SER A 35 -11.12 5.93 10.74
N GLU A 36 -11.27 5.04 9.76
CA GLU A 36 -10.30 4.00 9.43
C GLU A 36 -9.67 4.26 8.06
N LEU A 37 -8.41 3.85 7.92
CA LEU A 37 -7.74 3.88 6.64
C LEU A 37 -8.35 2.81 5.74
N PHE A 38 -8.72 3.19 4.51
CA PHE A 38 -9.12 2.20 3.52
C PHE A 38 -7.89 1.39 3.10
N SER A 39 -7.97 0.07 3.18
CA SER A 39 -6.96 -0.79 2.61
C SER A 39 -7.15 -0.83 1.09
N LEU A 40 -6.17 -0.33 0.35
CA LEU A 40 -6.10 -0.61 -1.09
C LEU A 40 -5.83 -2.10 -1.29
N PRO A 41 -6.61 -2.80 -2.13
CA PRO A 41 -6.29 -4.17 -2.50
C PRO A 41 -4.89 -4.20 -3.11
N LYS A 42 -3.98 -4.98 -2.52
CA LYS A 42 -2.69 -5.24 -3.16
C LYS A 42 -2.96 -5.96 -4.48
N ALA A 43 -2.24 -5.59 -5.53
CA ALA A 43 -2.27 -6.33 -6.79
C ALA A 43 -1.80 -7.77 -6.50
N LYS A 44 -2.74 -8.71 -6.50
CA LYS A 44 -2.45 -10.13 -6.23
C LYS A 44 -1.73 -10.79 -7.40
N GLU A 45 -1.91 -10.23 -8.60
CA GLU A 45 -1.54 -10.88 -9.85
C GLU A 45 -0.96 -9.86 -10.84
N LYS A 46 -0.12 -10.35 -11.76
CA LYS A 46 0.45 -9.54 -12.86
C LYS A 46 -0.49 -9.42 -14.06
N PHE A 47 -1.65 -10.07 -13.97
CA PHE A 47 -2.64 -10.07 -15.03
C PHE A 47 -3.54 -8.83 -14.94
N GLY A 48 -4.25 -8.55 -16.02
CA GLY A 48 -5.21 -7.45 -16.05
C GLY A 48 -6.33 -7.65 -15.02
N LEU A 49 -6.89 -6.54 -14.53
CA LEU A 49 -7.99 -6.57 -13.57
C LEU A 49 -9.17 -7.38 -14.14
N GLY A 50 -9.70 -8.32 -13.36
CA GLY A 50 -10.81 -9.19 -13.77
C GLY A 50 -10.42 -10.38 -14.64
N PHE A 51 -9.14 -10.48 -15.06
CA PHE A 51 -8.64 -11.67 -15.75
C PHE A 51 -8.55 -12.85 -14.77
N LYS A 52 -9.03 -14.01 -15.19
CA LYS A 52 -8.94 -15.26 -14.41
C LYS A 52 -7.90 -16.14 -15.10
N PRO A 53 -6.62 -16.07 -14.67
CA PRO A 53 -5.56 -16.81 -15.35
C PRO A 53 -5.75 -18.31 -15.23
N MET A 54 -5.54 -19.01 -16.33
CA MET A 54 -5.44 -20.47 -16.35
C MET A 54 -3.98 -20.91 -16.18
N ALA A 55 -3.75 -22.21 -15.98
CA ALA A 55 -2.41 -22.76 -15.76
C ALA A 55 -1.39 -22.36 -16.85
N PHE A 56 -1.85 -22.30 -18.10
CA PHE A 56 -1.03 -21.90 -19.26
C PHE A 56 -0.58 -20.43 -19.21
N ASP A 57 -1.41 -19.53 -18.68
CA ASP A 57 -1.06 -18.11 -18.54
C ASP A 57 0.08 -17.94 -17.52
N TRP A 58 0.05 -18.71 -16.42
CA TRP A 58 1.11 -18.75 -15.43
C TRP A 58 2.42 -19.33 -15.98
N GLU A 59 2.35 -20.33 -16.85
CA GLU A 59 3.51 -20.87 -17.53
C GLU A 59 4.18 -19.83 -18.44
N LYS A 60 3.38 -19.11 -19.25
CA LYS A 60 3.88 -18.01 -20.09
C LYS A 60 4.57 -16.91 -19.28
N VAL A 61 3.98 -16.50 -18.15
CA VAL A 61 4.59 -15.47 -17.28
C VAL A 61 5.92 -15.95 -16.72
N ARG A 62 6.01 -17.20 -16.24
CA ARG A 62 7.26 -17.79 -15.72
C ARG A 62 8.33 -17.91 -16.81
N ALA A 63 7.96 -18.36 -18.00
CA ALA A 63 8.88 -18.47 -19.13
C ALA A 63 9.44 -17.11 -19.56
N LYS A 64 8.57 -16.08 -19.65
CA LYS A 64 8.99 -14.71 -19.96
C LYS A 64 9.95 -14.15 -18.91
N LYS A 65 9.71 -14.43 -17.61
CA LYS A 65 10.61 -14.00 -16.54
C LYS A 65 12.00 -14.62 -16.68
N LYS A 66 12.09 -15.94 -16.89
CA LYS A 66 13.37 -16.65 -17.08
C LYS A 66 14.14 -16.10 -18.29
N LYS A 67 13.45 -15.84 -19.41
CA LYS A 67 14.10 -15.28 -20.61
C LYS A 67 14.70 -13.89 -20.36
N LYS A 68 13.99 -13.03 -19.61
CA LYS A 68 14.51 -11.71 -19.23
C LYS A 68 15.74 -11.83 -18.34
N GLU A 69 15.68 -12.64 -17.29
CA GLU A 69 16.83 -12.87 -16.40
C GLU A 69 18.06 -13.37 -17.17
N THR A 70 17.87 -14.29 -18.11
CA THR A 70 18.99 -14.78 -18.96
C THR A 70 19.51 -13.75 -19.96
N HIS A 71 18.69 -12.79 -20.37
CA HIS A 71 19.11 -11.71 -21.26
C HIS A 71 19.92 -10.68 -20.47
N ASP A 72 19.39 -10.23 -19.34
CA ASP A 72 20.05 -9.27 -18.45
C ASP A 72 21.42 -9.80 -17.96
N LEU A 73 21.54 -11.12 -17.70
CA LEU A 73 22.81 -11.77 -17.36
C LEU A 73 23.83 -11.83 -18.51
N ARG A 74 23.37 -11.82 -19.77
CA ARG A 74 24.26 -11.82 -20.94
C ARG A 74 24.76 -10.41 -21.26
N ASP A 75 23.94 -9.39 -21.03
CA ASP A 75 24.30 -7.99 -21.27
C ASP A 75 25.21 -7.42 -20.16
N ALA A 76 25.27 -8.07 -19.00
CA ALA A 76 26.11 -7.68 -17.88
C ALA A 76 27.55 -8.25 -17.92
N LYS A 77 27.94 -8.94 -19.00
CA LYS A 77 29.25 -9.58 -19.18
C LYS A 77 29.98 -9.00 -20.38
#